data_AF-A0AAF3FAM6-F1
#
_entry.id   AF-A0AAF3FAM6-F1
#
_cell.length_a   1.000
_cell.length_b   1.000
_cell.length_c   1.000
_cell.angle_alpha   90.00
_cell.angle_beta   90.00
_cell.angle_gamma   90.00
#
_symmetry.space_group_name_H-M   'P 1'
#
loop_
_entity.id
_entity.type
_entity.pdbx_description
1 polymer ?
#
loop_
_entity_poly.entity_id
_entity_poly.type
_entity_poly.pdbx_seq_one_letter_code
_entity_poly.pdbx_strand_id
1 'polypeptide(L)'
;MGSELLPEGTTVRASLYSEQLDQVGKQITRNHGEVLLLHDNARPHVANLTQQNLKELGWEFDDSIEVENWLRDFFDVQPKNFWEKRIRALSNKWQRIIDNNGDYLE
;
A
#
# COMPACT_ATOMS: atom_id res chain seq x y z
N MET A 1 -8.28 -10.05 17.47
CA MET A 1 -8.26 -9.94 16.00
C MET A 1 -6.86 -10.33 15.57
N GLY A 2 -6.72 -11.25 14.62
CA GLY A 2 -5.40 -11.62 14.10
C GLY A 2 -4.84 -10.51 13.20
N SER A 3 -3.52 -10.44 13.06
CA SER A 3 -2.85 -9.50 12.18
C SER A 3 -3.31 -9.67 10.73
N GLU A 4 -3.53 -8.57 9.99
CA GLU A 4 -3.72 -8.63 8.53
C GLU A 4 -2.39 -8.80 7.78
N LEU A 5 -1.26 -8.68 8.48
CA LEU A 5 0.06 -9.00 7.95
C LEU A 5 0.15 -10.48 7.61
N LEU A 6 0.65 -10.76 6.41
CA LEU A 6 0.86 -12.12 5.97
C LEU A 6 2.14 -12.69 6.62
N PRO A 7 2.20 -14.00 6.92
CA PRO A 7 3.40 -14.63 7.43
C PRO A 7 4.59 -14.47 6.47
N GLU A 8 5.80 -14.51 7.00
CA GLU A 8 7.02 -14.42 6.19
C GLU A 8 7.05 -15.48 5.08
N GLY A 9 7.53 -15.10 3.90
CA GLY A 9 7.64 -15.98 2.74
C GLY A 9 6.31 -16.32 2.06
N THR A 10 5.19 -15.72 2.49
CA THR A 10 3.90 -15.91 1.83
C THR A 10 3.65 -14.88 0.73
N THR A 11 2.84 -15.26 -0.25
CA THR A 11 2.49 -14.42 -1.40
C THR A 11 1.00 -14.11 -1.37
N VAL A 12 0.64 -12.86 -1.66
CA VAL A 12 -0.75 -12.47 -1.94
C VAL A 12 -1.22 -13.21 -3.20
N ARG A 13 -2.06 -14.22 -3.03
CA ARG A 13 -2.74 -14.92 -4.13
C ARG A 13 -4.03 -14.20 -4.49
N ALA A 14 -4.55 -14.44 -5.70
CA ALA A 14 -5.79 -13.83 -6.16
C ALA A 14 -6.96 -14.07 -5.18
N SER A 15 -7.11 -15.29 -4.64
CA SER A 15 -8.17 -15.61 -3.67
C SER A 15 -8.04 -14.79 -2.39
N LEU A 16 -6.82 -14.70 -1.85
CA LEU A 16 -6.54 -13.94 -0.64
C LEU A 16 -6.75 -12.44 -0.85
N TYR A 17 -6.33 -11.93 -2.01
CA TYR A 17 -6.57 -10.54 -2.38
C TYR A 17 -8.06 -10.23 -2.51
N SER A 18 -8.84 -11.13 -3.13
CA SER A 18 -10.30 -11.00 -3.21
C SER A 18 -10.95 -10.99 -1.83
N GLU A 19 -10.53 -11.87 -0.93
CA GLU A 19 -11.02 -11.88 0.46
C GLU A 19 -10.67 -10.58 1.20
N GLN A 20 -9.46 -10.06 1.02
CA GLN A 20 -9.04 -8.77 1.59
C GLN A 20 -9.90 -7.61 1.04
N LEU A 21 -10.17 -7.58 -0.27
CA LEU A 21 -11.05 -6.59 -0.88
C LEU A 21 -12.49 -6.65 -0.31
N ASP A 22 -13.01 -7.85 -0.05
CA ASP A 22 -14.32 -8.02 0.59
C ASP A 22 -14.33 -7.45 2.02
N GLN A 23 -13.25 -7.63 2.78
CA GLN A 23 -13.14 -7.04 4.12
C GLN A 23 -13.04 -5.52 4.06
N VAL A 24 -12.22 -4.96 3.16
CA VAL A 24 -12.15 -3.52 2.93
C VAL A 24 -13.52 -2.96 2.56
N GLY A 25 -14.23 -3.61 1.64
CA GLY A 25 -15.57 -3.23 1.22
C GLY A 25 -16.58 -3.15 2.38
N LYS A 26 -16.48 -4.05 3.37
CA LYS A 26 -17.33 -4.00 4.59
C LYS A 26 -17.01 -2.82 5.50
N GLN A 27 -15.74 -2.39 5.55
CA GLN A 27 -15.29 -1.28 6.39
C GLN A 27 -15.54 0.09 5.77
N ILE A 28 -15.77 0.17 4.45
CA ILE A 28 -16.18 1.41 3.78
C ILE A 28 -17.64 1.69 4.14
N THR A 29 -17.84 2.32 5.30
CA THR A 29 -19.17 2.71 5.78
C THR A 29 -19.56 4.11 5.27
N ARG A 30 -20.40 4.13 4.22
CA ARG A 30 -21.36 5.20 3.76
C ARG A 30 -20.98 6.17 2.62
N ASN A 31 -21.97 6.31 1.71
CA ASN A 31 -22.51 7.48 0.99
C ASN A 31 -21.59 8.45 0.21
N HIS A 32 -20.54 7.96 -0.43
CA HIS A 32 -19.78 8.76 -1.40
C HIS A 32 -19.86 8.17 -2.81
N GLY A 33 -21.06 7.97 -3.33
CA GLY A 33 -21.26 7.54 -4.71
C GLY A 33 -20.53 6.24 -5.07
N GLU A 34 -20.16 6.11 -6.34
CA GLU A 34 -19.39 4.97 -6.86
C GLU A 34 -17.93 5.01 -6.35
N VAL A 35 -17.42 3.87 -5.90
CA VAL A 35 -16.03 3.72 -5.44
C VAL A 35 -15.13 3.46 -6.64
N LEU A 36 -14.16 4.34 -6.88
CA LEU A 36 -13.10 4.14 -7.87
C LEU A 36 -11.86 3.58 -7.18
N LEU A 37 -11.51 2.33 -7.49
CA LEU A 37 -10.30 1.69 -6.98
C LEU A 37 -9.10 2.00 -7.89
N LEU A 38 -8.05 2.57 -7.30
CA LEU A 38 -6.74 2.74 -7.93
C LEU A 38 -5.72 1.87 -7.21
N HIS A 39 -5.14 0.91 -7.94
CA HIS A 39 -4.08 0.03 -7.46
C HIS A 39 -3.04 -0.20 -8.56
N ASP A 40 -1.90 -0.78 -8.23
CA ASP A 40 -0.91 -1.23 -9.20
C ASP A 40 -1.23 -2.64 -9.72
N ASN A 41 -0.72 -2.99 -10.91
CA ASN A 41 -0.93 -4.29 -11.55
C ASN A 41 0.06 -5.37 -11.06
N ALA A 42 0.59 -5.23 -9.84
CA ALA A 42 1.80 -5.91 -9.40
C ALA A 42 1.59 -7.39 -9.03
N ARG A 43 2.28 -8.28 -9.76
CA ARG A 43 2.67 -9.63 -9.32
C ARG A 43 4.08 -9.79 -8.69
N PRO A 44 5.04 -8.83 -8.73
CA PRO A 44 6.46 -9.09 -8.41
C PRO A 44 6.89 -8.88 -6.94
N HIS A 45 5.99 -8.73 -5.96
CA HIS A 45 6.39 -8.50 -4.55
C HIS A 45 7.19 -9.65 -3.92
N VAL A 46 7.29 -10.79 -4.59
CA VAL A 46 8.06 -11.97 -4.15
C VAL A 46 9.22 -12.32 -5.08
N ALA A 47 9.54 -11.47 -6.05
CA ALA A 47 10.74 -11.66 -6.85
C ALA A 47 11.97 -11.59 -5.92
N ASN A 48 12.92 -12.51 -6.08
CA ASN A 48 14.16 -12.55 -5.29
C ASN A 48 14.90 -11.21 -5.31
N LEU A 49 14.81 -10.48 -6.42
CA LEU A 49 15.36 -9.14 -6.57
C LEU A 49 14.74 -8.12 -5.60
N THR A 50 13.42 -8.17 -5.39
CA THR A 50 12.72 -7.31 -4.43
C THR A 50 13.14 -7.63 -3.00
N GLN A 51 13.26 -8.92 -2.67
CA GLN A 51 13.74 -9.37 -1.36
C GLN A 51 15.19 -8.92 -1.11
N GLN A 52 16.08 -9.08 -2.09
CA GLN A 52 17.46 -8.59 -2.00
C GLN A 52 17.54 -7.08 -1.82
N ASN A 53 16.76 -6.31 -2.58
CA ASN A 53 16.73 -4.85 -2.45
C ASN A 53 16.27 -4.41 -1.05
N LEU A 54 15.28 -5.08 -0.44
CA LEU A 54 14.85 -4.75 0.92
C LEU A 54 15.97 -4.98 1.95
N LYS A 55 16.76 -6.05 1.78
CA LYS A 55 17.94 -6.31 2.61
C LYS A 55 19.01 -5.25 2.43
N GLU A 56 19.32 -4.89 1.18
CA GLU A 56 20.32 -3.86 0.87
C GLU A 56 19.93 -2.47 1.40
N LEU A 57 18.63 -2.17 1.45
CA LEU A 57 18.10 -0.92 2.02
C LEU A 57 18.05 -0.92 3.56
N GLY A 58 18.38 -2.05 4.22
CA GLY A 58 18.28 -2.20 5.67
C GLY A 58 16.85 -2.18 6.18
N TRP A 59 15.88 -2.55 5.35
CA TRP A 59 14.46 -2.66 5.72
C TRP A 59 14.13 -4.08 6.19
N GLU A 60 15.05 -4.66 6.96
CA GLU A 60 14.81 -5.92 7.67
C GLU A 60 14.20 -5.58 9.04
N PHE A 61 13.09 -6.23 9.36
CA PHE A 61 12.48 -6.18 10.68
C PHE A 61 12.71 -7.52 11.34
N ASP A 62 13.09 -7.51 12.62
CA ASP A 62 13.41 -8.75 13.35
C ASP A 62 12.15 -9.54 13.72
N ASP A 63 10.98 -8.89 13.79
CA ASP A 63 9.70 -9.53 14.12
C ASP A 63 8.51 -8.87 13.40
N SER A 64 7.62 -9.70 12.87
CA SER A 64 6.29 -9.32 12.37
C SER A 64 5.45 -8.50 13.38
N ILE A 65 5.62 -8.72 14.68
CA ILE A 65 4.93 -7.97 15.73
C ILE A 65 5.43 -6.53 15.80
N GLU A 66 6.73 -6.31 15.61
CA GLU A 66 7.30 -4.96 15.58
C GLU A 66 6.77 -4.17 14.38
N VAL A 67 6.70 -4.82 13.21
CA VAL A 67 6.09 -4.24 12.00
C VAL A 67 4.62 -3.89 12.23
N GLU A 68 3.85 -4.79 12.84
CA GLU A 68 2.44 -4.57 13.11
C GLU A 68 2.22 -3.37 14.05
N ASN A 69 2.97 -3.30 15.15
CA ASN A 69 2.89 -2.19 16.09
C ASN A 69 3.31 -0.86 15.45
N TRP A 70 4.42 -0.85 14.72
CA TRP A 70 4.89 0.35 14.05
C TRP A 70 3.88 0.86 13.00
N LEU A 71 3.31 -0.04 12.19
CA LEU A 71 2.27 0.33 11.22
C LEU A 71 1.05 0.91 11.92
N ARG A 72 0.61 0.25 13.00
CA ARG A 72 -0.54 0.70 13.81
C ARG A 72 -0.32 2.11 14.34
N ASP A 73 0.83 2.35 14.98
CA ASP A 73 1.18 3.66 15.54
C ASP A 73 1.30 4.71 14.43
N PHE A 74 1.94 4.36 13.30
CA PHE A 74 2.08 5.26 12.16
C PHE A 74 0.72 5.70 11.62
N PHE A 75 -0.23 4.78 11.41
CA PHE A 75 -1.54 5.10 10.86
C PHE A 75 -2.45 5.82 11.88
N ASP A 76 -2.40 5.45 13.16
CA ASP A 76 -3.22 6.03 14.23
C ASP A 76 -2.93 7.53 14.45
N VAL A 77 -1.70 7.99 14.19
CA VAL A 77 -1.30 9.39 14.37
C VAL A 77 -1.51 10.28 13.13
N GLN A 78 -1.87 9.71 11.96
CA GLN A 78 -2.03 10.53 10.76
C GLN A 78 -3.36 11.30 10.78
N PRO A 79 -3.35 12.64 10.67
CA PRO A 79 -4.57 13.42 10.59
C PRO A 79 -5.27 13.21 9.23
N LYS A 80 -6.60 13.39 9.16
CA LYS A 80 -7.39 13.20 7.93
C LYS A 80 -6.82 13.95 6.71
N ASN A 81 -6.34 15.18 6.91
CA ASN A 81 -5.79 16.01 5.84
C ASN A 81 -4.48 15.46 5.24
N PHE A 82 -3.76 14.59 5.97
CA PHE A 82 -2.58 13.88 5.45
C PHE A 82 -2.95 13.05 4.21
N TRP A 83 -4.00 12.24 4.32
CA TRP A 83 -4.50 11.40 3.23
C TRP A 83 -5.08 12.23 2.09
N GLU A 84 -5.92 13.22 2.42
CA GLU A 84 -6.54 14.10 1.43
C GLU A 84 -5.51 14.84 0.57
N LYS A 85 -4.47 15.41 1.19
CA LYS A 85 -3.41 16.13 0.50
C LYS A 85 -2.70 15.24 -0.52
N ARG A 86 -2.44 13.97 -0.17
CA ARG A 86 -1.76 13.02 -1.04
C ARG A 86 -2.62 12.62 -2.25
N ILE A 87 -3.92 12.39 -2.05
CA ILE A 87 -4.85 12.12 -3.16
C ILE A 87 -4.95 13.34 -4.09
N ARG A 88 -5.08 14.55 -3.54
CA ARG A 88 -5.12 15.79 -4.35
C ARG A 88 -3.83 16.03 -5.12
N ALA A 89 -2.68 15.63 -4.58
CA ALA A 89 -1.39 15.76 -5.24
C ALA A 89 -1.24 14.85 -6.48
N LEU A 90 -2.09 13.84 -6.68
CA LEU A 90 -2.04 12.97 -7.86
C LEU A 90 -2.15 13.75 -9.17
N SER A 91 -3.05 14.74 -9.23
CA SER A 91 -3.21 15.59 -10.43
C SER A 91 -1.90 16.29 -10.80
N ASN A 92 -1.22 16.90 -9.83
CA ASN A 92 0.06 17.57 -10.05
C ASN A 92 1.16 16.59 -10.45
N LYS A 93 1.17 15.37 -9.87
CA LYS A 93 2.13 14.32 -10.24
C LYS A 93 1.93 13.85 -11.69
N TRP A 94 0.68 13.60 -12.09
CA TRP A 94 0.37 13.22 -13.46
C TRP A 94 0.73 14.30 -14.46
N GLN A 95 0.45 15.57 -14.14
CA GLN A 95 0.87 16.68 -14.99
C GLN A 95 2.39 16.73 -15.16
N ARG A 96 3.15 16.60 -14.07
CA ARG A 96 4.62 16.53 -14.14
C ARG A 96 5.13 15.38 -15.00
N ILE A 97 4.49 14.20 -14.94
CA ILE A 97 4.85 13.06 -15.80
C ILE A 97 4.61 13.39 -17.28
N ILE A 98 3.47 14.01 -17.60
CA ILE A 98 3.15 14.44 -18.97
C ILE A 98 4.18 15.47 -19.45
N ASP A 99 4.48 16.47 -18.63
CA ASP A 99 5.46 17.51 -18.94
C ASP A 99 6.87 16.93 -19.11
N ASN A 100 7.16 15.82 -18.45
CA ASN A 100 8.41 15.06 -18.55
C ASN A 100 8.34 13.93 -19.60
N ASN A 101 7.42 13.99 -20.56
CA ASN A 101 7.26 13.01 -21.64
C ASN A 101 7.15 11.54 -21.18
N GLY A 102 6.61 11.31 -19.98
CA GLY A 102 6.47 9.97 -19.41
C GLY A 102 7.68 9.46 -18.63
N ASP A 103 8.77 10.21 -18.54
CA ASP A 103 9.94 9.83 -17.75
C ASP A 103 9.69 9.99 -16.25
N TYR A 104 10.44 9.22 -15.45
CA TYR A 104 10.37 9.28 -13.99
C TYR A 104 10.69 10.69 -13.47
N LEU A 105 10.00 11.06 -12.40
CA LEU A 105 10.20 12.32 -11.70
C LEU A 105 11.26 12.14 -10.60
N GLU A 106 12.17 13.10 -10.50
CA GLU A 106 12.97 13.32 -9.28
C GLU A 106 12.13 13.92 -8.13
#